data_AF-A0A812HTB1-F1
#
_entry.id   AF-A0A812HTB1-F1
#
_cell.length_a   1.000
_cell.length_b   1.000
_cell.length_c   1.000
_cell.angle_alpha   90.00
_cell.angle_beta   90.00
_cell.angle_gamma   90.00
#
_symmetry.space_group_name_H-M   'P 1'
#
loop_
_entity.id
_entity.type
_entity.pdbx_description
1 polymer ?
#
loop_
_entity_poly.entity_id
_entity_poly.type
_entity_poly.pdbx_seq_one_letter_code
_entity_poly.pdbx_strand_id
1 'polypeptide(L)'
;MDPSSLRQELSEIGAATEQETEAVSEISRSYVKNLLALHGTGTEKTSTHTQGETAAGPQKAEEYSLTNPKDLQSFLVEANIRPVRVEFLFKLAKEGRVWPRRQEAEREMFEDANRKMRTALVTMEELQDPNLYLGPLKQNQSAILSVSHTWEAQQHPDPWGWQLRSLLRQLESLGLSREECKHEKRKHERQCWIFLDFMCLHQYRRNDEQEHLFKKAMRSMHLLYAHDHINRVVRLEELTPESEKTMSGSIGMYCEATGKFEERPRSELVLNSTPYGQRGWCIAEVQWMSTKDRLYGYAPMAPEDFQERVRRGEQALADGLVLVFTHRSDAGLVSQLQEEVFLQQARQRRRLAAYSLPQREMAILATALPHLVNLESLEVRKPPEGFTFGPSIFDLARGLQRLRPEKLMSLWVEGDGIGDEGAAALASAMASCKALAEVEVASDDIGDAGAEALAAAVVACKALRRFELRKCYRIGEAGVRALAAASKAAPQVVFKIGQHVSRLADSLHHEWGTRNRALDTF
;
A
#
# COMPACT_ATOMS: atom_id res chain seq x y z
N MET A 1 -28.75 0.88 -25.28
CA MET A 1 -29.97 0.38 -24.61
C MET A 1 -30.98 1.52 -24.61
N ASP A 2 -32.24 1.20 -24.87
CA ASP A 2 -33.35 2.18 -24.85
C ASP A 2 -33.53 2.73 -23.42
N PRO A 3 -33.49 4.06 -23.19
CA PRO A 3 -33.64 4.68 -21.87
C PRO A 3 -34.92 4.31 -21.12
N SER A 4 -35.96 3.86 -21.84
CA SER A 4 -37.23 3.43 -21.24
C SER A 4 -37.14 2.05 -20.56
N SER A 5 -36.28 1.15 -21.06
CA SER A 5 -36.03 -0.18 -20.48
C SER A 5 -35.28 -0.12 -19.15
N LEU A 6 -34.37 0.86 -18.99
CA LEU A 6 -33.58 1.04 -17.78
C LEU A 6 -34.42 1.59 -16.61
N ARG A 7 -35.45 2.40 -16.91
CA ARG A 7 -36.36 2.96 -15.91
C ARG A 7 -37.28 1.90 -15.31
N GLN A 8 -37.65 0.89 -16.09
CA GLN A 8 -38.53 -0.18 -15.64
C GLN A 8 -37.80 -1.14 -14.69
N GLU A 9 -36.53 -1.47 -14.97
CA GLU A 9 -35.68 -2.26 -14.06
C GLU A 9 -35.34 -1.50 -12.76
N LEU A 10 -35.13 -0.17 -12.81
CA LEU A 10 -34.84 0.64 -11.61
C LEU A 10 -36.07 0.91 -10.73
N SER A 11 -37.27 0.89 -11.31
CA SER A 11 -38.55 0.99 -10.59
C SER A 11 -38.82 -0.25 -9.73
N GLU A 12 -38.38 -1.43 -10.14
CA GLU A 12 -38.64 -2.70 -9.44
C GLU A 12 -37.73 -2.92 -8.21
N ILE A 13 -36.67 -2.12 -8.05
CA ILE A 13 -35.67 -2.28 -6.96
C ILE A 13 -35.93 -1.35 -5.76
N GLY A 14 -36.94 -0.47 -5.84
CA GLY A 14 -37.47 0.25 -4.67
C GLY A 14 -36.43 1.03 -3.85
N ALA A 15 -36.03 2.20 -4.37
CA ALA A 15 -35.48 3.39 -3.69
C ALA A 15 -34.19 3.92 -4.36
N ALA A 16 -34.36 4.74 -5.39
CA ALA A 16 -33.42 5.80 -5.72
C ALA A 16 -34.24 7.02 -6.11
N THR A 17 -33.92 8.19 -5.54
CA THR A 17 -34.56 9.46 -5.88
C THR A 17 -34.09 9.94 -7.26
N GLU A 18 -34.89 10.77 -7.95
CA GLU A 18 -34.54 11.29 -9.30
C GLU A 18 -33.15 11.96 -9.34
N GLN A 19 -32.73 12.60 -8.23
CA GLN A 19 -31.39 13.19 -8.07
C GLN A 19 -30.25 12.17 -8.10
N GLU A 20 -30.43 10.97 -7.55
CA GLU A 20 -29.41 9.92 -7.52
C GLU A 20 -29.21 9.28 -8.90
N THR A 21 -30.29 9.20 -9.68
CA THR A 21 -30.27 8.69 -11.05
C THR A 21 -29.56 9.67 -12.00
N GLU A 22 -29.70 10.97 -11.74
CA GLU A 22 -29.09 12.04 -12.54
C GLU A 22 -27.57 12.16 -12.26
N ALA A 23 -27.14 12.00 -11.00
CA ALA A 23 -25.72 11.99 -10.61
C ALA A 23 -24.94 10.81 -11.23
N VAL A 24 -25.52 9.61 -11.27
CA VAL A 24 -24.89 8.43 -11.90
C VAL A 24 -24.77 8.60 -13.42
N SER A 25 -25.78 9.24 -14.03
CA SER A 25 -25.76 9.60 -15.46
C SER A 25 -24.68 10.66 -15.77
N GLU A 26 -24.47 11.63 -14.88
CA GLU A 26 -23.48 12.70 -15.07
C GLU A 26 -22.04 12.20 -14.90
N ILE A 27 -21.79 11.30 -13.93
CA ILE A 27 -20.50 10.60 -13.75
C ILE A 27 -20.17 9.76 -15.00
N SER A 28 -21.16 9.03 -15.53
CA SER A 28 -20.99 8.22 -16.75
C SER A 28 -20.67 9.08 -17.98
N ARG A 29 -21.29 10.26 -18.11
CA ARG A 29 -20.98 11.21 -19.20
C ARG A 29 -19.59 11.84 -19.04
N SER A 30 -19.18 12.18 -17.83
CA SER A 30 -17.84 12.69 -17.52
C SER A 30 -16.75 11.66 -17.86
N TYR A 31 -16.99 10.39 -17.51
CA TYR A 31 -16.10 9.27 -17.82
C TYR A 31 -15.94 9.05 -19.34
N VAL A 32 -17.04 9.05 -20.11
CA VAL A 32 -17.00 8.92 -21.58
C VAL A 32 -16.29 10.13 -22.21
N LYS A 33 -16.48 11.34 -21.69
CA LYS A 33 -15.83 12.55 -22.19
C LYS A 33 -14.31 12.53 -21.97
N ASN A 34 -13.86 12.00 -20.83
CA ASN A 34 -12.44 11.82 -20.53
C ASN A 34 -11.79 10.70 -21.36
N LEU A 35 -12.53 9.61 -21.63
CA LEU A 35 -12.10 8.52 -22.53
C LEU A 35 -11.95 8.99 -23.99
N LEU A 36 -12.85 9.85 -24.46
CA LEU A 36 -12.79 10.44 -25.81
C LEU A 36 -11.69 11.50 -25.94
N ALA A 37 -11.36 12.23 -24.87
CA ALA A 37 -10.23 13.16 -24.85
C ALA A 37 -8.86 12.45 -24.92
N LEU A 38 -8.78 11.20 -24.48
CA LEU A 38 -7.58 10.35 -24.56
C LEU A 38 -7.36 9.71 -25.95
N HIS A 39 -8.39 9.70 -26.81
CA HIS A 39 -8.33 9.16 -28.17
C HIS A 39 -8.48 10.29 -29.19
N GLY A 40 -7.41 11.09 -29.34
CA GLY A 40 -7.39 12.19 -30.31
C GLY A 40 -7.55 11.70 -31.75
N THR A 41 -8.68 11.99 -32.38
CA THR A 41 -8.75 12.13 -33.84
C THR A 41 -8.64 13.61 -34.18
N GLY A 42 -7.50 14.00 -34.74
CA GLY A 42 -7.23 15.37 -35.14
C GLY A 42 -8.12 15.80 -36.31
N THR A 43 -8.56 17.06 -36.26
CA THR A 43 -8.69 17.94 -37.42
C THR A 43 -8.63 19.38 -36.95
N GLU A 44 -7.75 20.16 -37.56
CA GLU A 44 -7.62 21.61 -37.43
C GLU A 44 -8.92 22.33 -37.81
N LYS A 45 -9.21 23.47 -37.15
CA LYS A 45 -9.64 24.72 -37.82
C LYS A 45 -9.57 25.93 -36.88
N THR A 46 -9.30 27.06 -37.51
CA THR A 46 -8.94 28.40 -37.03
C THR A 46 -10.11 29.30 -36.61
N SER A 47 -9.78 30.27 -35.71
CA SER A 47 -10.41 31.59 -35.42
C SER A 47 -11.85 31.58 -34.85
N THR A 48 -12.34 32.48 -33.97
CA THR A 48 -12.06 33.89 -33.62
C THR A 48 -12.48 34.18 -32.16
N HIS A 49 -11.95 35.28 -31.61
CA HIS A 49 -12.31 35.91 -30.34
C HIS A 49 -13.82 36.10 -30.09
N THR A 50 -14.26 35.85 -28.86
CA THR A 50 -15.23 36.70 -28.15
C THR A 50 -15.09 36.51 -26.64
N GLN A 51 -14.97 37.62 -25.90
CA GLN A 51 -14.95 37.69 -24.45
C GLN A 51 -16.36 37.42 -23.88
N GLY A 52 -16.45 36.73 -22.74
CA GLY A 52 -17.70 36.61 -21.99
C GLY A 52 -17.60 35.64 -20.81
N GLU A 53 -17.53 36.22 -19.61
CA GLU A 53 -18.03 35.68 -18.33
C GLU A 53 -17.34 34.44 -17.72
N THR A 54 -16.38 34.72 -16.84
CA THR A 54 -15.82 33.76 -15.89
C THR A 54 -16.84 33.45 -14.78
N ALA A 55 -17.62 32.38 -14.95
CA ALA A 55 -18.17 31.67 -13.81
C ALA A 55 -17.02 30.96 -13.09
N ALA A 56 -16.77 31.33 -11.84
CA ALA A 56 -15.74 30.70 -11.00
C ALA A 56 -16.07 29.21 -10.84
N GLY A 57 -15.30 28.35 -11.51
CA GLY A 57 -15.27 26.92 -11.25
C GLY A 57 -14.77 26.64 -9.82
N PRO A 58 -15.06 25.46 -9.26
CA PRO A 58 -14.59 25.09 -7.93
C PRO A 58 -13.06 25.22 -7.87
N GLN A 59 -12.58 26.02 -6.91
CA GLN A 59 -11.16 26.20 -6.63
C GLN A 59 -10.51 24.82 -6.44
N LYS A 60 -9.47 24.56 -7.23
CA LYS A 60 -8.61 23.38 -7.13
C LYS A 60 -8.08 23.31 -5.69
N ALA A 61 -8.32 22.20 -4.99
CA ALA A 61 -7.84 21.98 -3.63
C ALA A 61 -6.30 22.15 -3.58
N GLU A 62 -5.80 22.73 -2.48
CA GLU A 62 -4.37 22.83 -2.18
C GLU A 62 -3.74 21.42 -2.29
N GLU A 63 -2.92 21.20 -3.32
CA GLU A 63 -2.41 19.88 -3.68
C GLU A 63 -1.15 19.59 -2.84
N TYR A 64 -1.31 18.91 -1.71
CA TYR A 64 -0.18 18.47 -0.88
C TYR A 64 0.65 17.40 -1.61
N SER A 65 1.98 17.55 -1.64
CA SER A 65 2.85 16.52 -2.18
C SER A 65 2.97 15.31 -1.26
N LEU A 66 3.05 14.11 -1.83
CA LEU A 66 3.34 12.86 -1.12
C LEU A 66 4.81 12.71 -0.70
N THR A 67 5.70 13.61 -1.13
CA THR A 67 7.15 13.51 -0.91
C THR A 67 7.72 14.69 -0.13
N ASN A 68 6.99 15.80 0.01
CA ASN A 68 7.48 16.99 0.69
C ASN A 68 7.10 16.95 2.18
N PRO A 69 8.05 16.80 3.12
CA PRO A 69 7.75 16.73 4.54
C PRO A 69 7.06 17.99 5.08
N LYS A 70 7.25 19.15 4.44
CA LYS A 70 6.54 20.38 4.82
C LYS A 70 5.06 20.33 4.45
N ASP A 71 4.67 19.66 3.37
CA ASP A 71 3.26 19.51 3.00
C ASP A 71 2.54 18.57 3.98
N LEU A 72 3.21 17.50 4.43
CA LEU A 72 2.69 16.66 5.52
C LEU A 72 2.53 17.47 6.83
N GLN A 73 3.51 18.28 7.19
CA GLN A 73 3.43 19.16 8.37
C GLN A 73 2.26 20.15 8.24
N SER A 74 2.15 20.84 7.09
CA SER A 74 1.06 21.76 6.80
C SER A 74 -0.30 21.08 6.89
N PHE A 75 -0.44 19.88 6.33
CA PHE A 75 -1.68 19.11 6.41
C PHE A 75 -2.08 18.80 7.86
N LEU A 76 -1.14 18.35 8.71
CA LEU A 76 -1.41 18.10 10.13
C LEU A 76 -1.89 19.36 10.86
N VAL A 77 -1.25 20.50 10.60
CA VAL A 77 -1.59 21.79 11.23
C VAL A 77 -2.95 22.28 10.72
N GLU A 78 -3.13 22.36 9.41
CA GLU A 78 -4.31 22.94 8.78
C GLU A 78 -5.59 22.12 9.00
N ALA A 79 -5.48 20.79 9.09
CA ALA A 79 -6.60 19.90 9.39
C ALA A 79 -6.74 19.58 10.89
N ASN A 80 -5.88 20.15 11.74
CA ASN A 80 -5.85 19.93 13.19
C ASN A 80 -5.79 18.44 13.58
N ILE A 81 -4.87 17.74 12.93
CA ILE A 81 -4.58 16.33 13.18
C ILE A 81 -3.46 16.29 14.20
N ARG A 82 -3.78 15.79 15.40
CA ARG A 82 -2.82 15.74 16.52
C ARG A 82 -2.42 14.29 16.80
N PRO A 83 -1.22 13.86 16.39
CA PRO A 83 -0.72 12.53 16.70
C PRO A 83 -0.68 12.24 18.20
N VAL A 84 -0.84 10.96 18.55
CA VAL A 84 -0.77 10.45 19.93
C VAL A 84 0.67 10.17 20.32
N ARG A 85 1.05 10.49 21.55
CA ARG A 85 2.35 10.08 22.09
C ARG A 85 2.34 8.60 22.46
N VAL A 86 3.36 7.86 22.05
CA VAL A 86 3.48 6.42 22.32
C VAL A 86 3.38 6.11 23.82
N GLU A 87 3.98 6.92 24.67
CA GLU A 87 3.99 6.75 26.12
C GLU A 87 2.58 6.83 26.73
N PHE A 88 1.69 7.63 26.13
CA PHE A 88 0.30 7.72 26.58
C PHE A 88 -0.44 6.40 26.32
N LEU A 89 -0.18 5.73 25.21
CA LEU A 89 -0.77 4.42 24.90
C LEU A 89 -0.34 3.37 25.93
N PHE A 90 0.94 3.38 26.34
CA PHE A 90 1.43 2.51 27.42
C PHE A 90 0.79 2.83 28.77
N LYS A 91 0.53 4.11 29.07
CA LYS A 91 -0.21 4.50 30.28
C LYS A 91 -1.63 3.93 30.27
N LEU A 92 -2.36 4.09 29.16
CA LEU A 92 -3.73 3.56 29.04
C LEU A 92 -3.77 2.06 29.30
N ALA A 93 -2.89 1.30 28.66
CA ALA A 93 -2.83 -0.15 28.85
C ALA A 93 -2.50 -0.54 30.31
N LYS A 94 -1.57 0.17 30.96
CA LYS A 94 -1.22 -0.06 32.37
C LYS A 94 -2.42 0.22 33.30
N GLU A 95 -3.24 1.21 32.98
CA GLU A 95 -4.44 1.57 33.74
C GLU A 95 -5.65 0.69 33.41
N GLY A 96 -5.52 -0.26 32.48
CA GLY A 96 -6.64 -1.07 32.00
C GLY A 96 -7.68 -0.25 31.24
N ARG A 97 -7.29 0.92 30.71
CA ARG A 97 -8.15 1.83 29.95
C ARG A 97 -8.02 1.59 28.46
N VAL A 98 -9.09 1.86 27.74
CA VAL A 98 -9.13 1.88 26.27
C VAL A 98 -8.77 3.28 25.75
N TRP A 99 -8.45 3.41 24.46
CA TRP A 99 -8.12 4.72 23.90
C TRP A 99 -9.33 5.67 23.92
N PRO A 100 -9.22 6.88 24.50
CA PRO A 100 -10.31 7.84 24.48
C PRO A 100 -10.47 8.46 23.09
N ARG A 101 -11.65 9.00 22.82
CA ARG A 101 -11.93 9.78 21.62
C ARG A 101 -11.10 11.08 21.61
N ARG A 102 -10.77 11.62 20.42
CA ARG A 102 -9.93 12.83 20.23
C ARG A 102 -10.24 14.00 21.18
N GLN A 103 -11.51 14.30 21.44
CA GLN A 103 -11.97 15.41 22.28
C GLN A 103 -11.71 15.20 23.78
N GLU A 104 -11.67 13.95 24.23
CA GLU A 104 -11.34 13.60 25.61
C GLU A 104 -9.82 13.47 25.76
N ALA A 105 -9.15 12.91 24.75
CA ALA A 105 -7.70 12.76 24.70
C ALA A 105 -6.94 14.09 24.80
N GLU A 106 -7.46 15.20 24.24
CA GLU A 106 -6.78 16.50 24.32
C GLU A 106 -6.67 17.09 25.73
N ARG A 107 -7.52 16.65 26.65
CA ARG A 107 -7.52 17.11 28.05
C ARG A 107 -6.63 16.24 28.93
N GLU A 108 -6.16 15.11 28.41
CA GLU A 108 -5.34 14.17 29.14
C GLU A 108 -3.89 14.65 29.21
N MET A 109 -3.35 14.57 30.43
CA MET A 109 -1.94 14.77 30.70
C MET A 109 -1.39 13.55 31.42
N PHE A 110 -0.11 13.27 31.21
CA PHE A 110 0.58 12.19 31.87
C PHE A 110 2.02 12.56 32.21
N GLU A 111 2.56 11.90 33.23
CA GLU A 111 3.97 11.99 33.56
C GLU A 111 4.75 10.99 32.71
N ASP A 112 5.73 11.47 31.93
CA ASP A 112 6.59 10.63 31.11
C ASP A 112 7.69 9.92 31.93
N ALA A 113 8.50 9.10 31.26
CA ALA A 113 9.56 8.32 31.92
C ALA A 113 10.60 9.19 32.66
N ASN A 114 10.72 10.47 32.31
CA ASN A 114 11.63 11.45 32.89
C ASN A 114 10.94 12.35 33.92
N ARG A 115 9.76 11.96 34.40
CA ARG A 115 8.94 12.72 35.35
C ARG A 115 8.47 14.07 34.82
N LYS A 116 8.43 14.26 33.50
CA LYS A 116 7.92 15.48 32.88
C LYS A 116 6.46 15.31 32.53
N MET A 117 5.64 16.29 32.89
CA MET A 117 4.25 16.32 32.46
C MET A 117 4.15 16.60 30.96
N ARG A 118 3.42 15.74 30.24
CA ARG A 118 3.18 15.81 28.79
C ARG A 118 1.69 15.71 28.51
N THR A 119 1.25 16.33 27.42
CA THR A 119 -0.08 16.11 26.84
C THR A 119 -0.14 14.75 26.16
N ALA A 120 -1.29 14.08 26.20
CA ALA A 120 -1.51 12.83 25.48
C ALA A 120 -1.33 12.97 23.96
N LEU A 121 -1.81 14.09 23.41
CA LEU A 121 -1.68 14.46 22.00
C LEU A 121 -0.62 15.54 21.81
N VAL A 122 0.15 15.44 20.73
CA VAL A 122 1.12 16.46 20.30
C VAL A 122 0.41 17.81 20.17
N THR A 123 1.01 18.90 20.68
CA THR A 123 0.39 20.24 20.65
C THR A 123 0.52 20.89 19.27
N MET A 124 -0.31 21.89 19.00
CA MET A 124 -0.17 22.69 17.79
C MET A 124 1.15 23.45 17.73
N GLU A 125 1.62 23.94 18.87
CA GLU A 125 2.91 24.62 18.99
C GLU A 125 4.06 23.69 18.57
N GLU A 126 4.04 22.43 19.00
CA GLU A 126 5.03 21.42 18.56
C GLU A 126 4.92 21.14 17.06
N LEU A 127 3.70 21.03 16.52
CA LEU A 127 3.48 20.80 15.08
C LEU A 127 3.87 22.00 14.22
N GLN A 128 3.78 23.21 14.76
CA GLN A 128 4.13 24.46 14.07
C GLN A 128 5.60 24.87 14.25
N ASP A 129 6.39 24.10 15.01
CA ASP A 129 7.82 24.38 15.16
C ASP A 129 8.49 24.39 13.76
N PRO A 130 9.14 25.50 13.36
CA PRO A 130 9.82 25.58 12.07
C PRO A 130 10.93 24.53 11.93
N ASN A 131 11.51 24.09 13.05
CA ASN A 131 12.56 23.07 13.13
C ASN A 131 12.02 21.64 13.23
N LEU A 132 10.69 21.45 13.29
CA LEU A 132 10.12 20.11 13.23
C LEU A 132 10.49 19.45 11.90
N TYR A 133 11.15 18.30 12.02
CA TYR A 133 11.46 17.43 10.91
C TYR A 133 10.70 16.12 11.08
N LEU A 134 9.70 15.91 10.20
CA LEU A 134 9.01 14.65 10.04
C LEU A 134 9.80 13.81 9.05
N GLY A 135 10.30 12.65 9.44
CA GLY A 135 11.03 11.79 8.51
C GLY A 135 11.38 10.41 9.05
N PRO A 136 12.20 9.66 8.29
CA PRO A 136 12.48 8.27 8.59
C PRO A 136 13.05 8.10 10.00
N LEU A 137 12.87 6.93 10.60
CA LEU A 137 13.29 6.57 11.96
C LEU A 137 14.82 6.39 12.01
N LYS A 138 15.57 7.45 11.68
CA LYS A 138 17.01 7.58 11.82
C LYS A 138 17.30 8.48 13.02
N GLN A 139 18.51 8.40 13.58
CA GLN A 139 18.85 9.11 14.82
C GLN A 139 18.53 10.62 14.72
N ASN A 140 17.87 11.16 15.75
CA ASN A 140 17.52 12.58 15.97
C ASN A 140 16.32 13.13 15.15
N GLN A 141 15.31 12.32 14.82
CA GLN A 141 14.17 12.75 14.02
C GLN A 141 12.82 12.36 14.65
N SER A 142 11.78 13.16 14.37
CA SER A 142 10.39 12.84 14.72
C SER A 142 9.77 11.96 13.63
N ALA A 143 9.12 10.88 14.04
CA ALA A 143 8.53 9.89 13.14
C ALA A 143 7.04 9.73 13.42
N ILE A 144 6.25 9.55 12.36
CA ILE A 144 4.83 9.20 12.47
C ILE A 144 4.64 7.77 12.00
N LEU A 145 3.98 6.98 12.83
CA LEU A 145 3.47 5.66 12.50
C LEU A 145 1.96 5.76 12.43
N SER A 146 1.39 5.40 11.29
CA SER A 146 -0.06 5.39 11.13
C SER A 146 -0.62 4.03 11.51
N VAL A 147 -1.86 4.01 11.99
CA VAL A 147 -2.52 2.78 12.43
C VAL A 147 -3.78 2.59 11.59
N SER A 148 -3.77 1.53 10.79
CA SER A 148 -4.96 1.02 10.12
C SER A 148 -5.60 -0.04 11.02
N HIS A 149 -6.82 0.19 11.47
CA HIS A 149 -7.46 -0.62 12.50
C HIS A 149 -8.95 -0.79 12.25
N THR A 150 -9.55 -1.75 12.96
CA THR A 150 -10.97 -2.06 12.79
C THR A 150 -11.81 -1.33 13.83
N TRP A 151 -12.89 -0.69 13.38
CA TRP A 151 -13.93 -0.24 14.29
C TRP A 151 -14.81 -1.43 14.69
N GLU A 152 -14.60 -1.97 15.90
CA GLU A 152 -15.35 -3.14 16.39
C GLU A 152 -16.76 -2.81 16.88
N ALA A 153 -17.05 -1.53 17.14
CA ALA A 153 -18.39 -1.03 17.37
C ALA A 153 -18.56 0.36 16.74
N GLN A 154 -19.80 0.73 16.41
CA GLN A 154 -20.12 2.05 15.86
C GLN A 154 -19.68 3.18 16.79
N GLN A 155 -19.77 2.96 18.10
CA GLN A 155 -19.50 3.97 19.11
C GLN A 155 -18.04 4.03 19.55
N HIS A 156 -17.29 2.93 19.42
CA HIS A 156 -15.92 2.84 19.90
C HIS A 156 -15.12 1.78 19.12
N PRO A 157 -13.92 2.10 18.61
CA PRO A 157 -13.19 1.17 17.76
C PRO A 157 -12.59 -0.04 18.48
N ASP A 158 -12.15 0.13 19.73
CA ASP A 158 -11.54 -0.95 20.53
C ASP A 158 -12.17 -1.06 21.93
N PRO A 159 -13.41 -1.56 22.06
CA PRO A 159 -14.14 -1.54 23.32
C PRO A 159 -13.52 -2.37 24.45
N TRP A 160 -12.61 -3.28 24.11
CA TRP A 160 -12.00 -4.26 25.01
C TRP A 160 -10.47 -4.06 25.18
N GLY A 161 -9.90 -3.04 24.54
CA GLY A 161 -8.47 -2.74 24.62
C GLY A 161 -7.58 -3.76 23.91
N TRP A 162 -8.16 -4.65 23.09
CA TRP A 162 -7.42 -5.71 22.39
C TRP A 162 -6.49 -5.11 21.35
N GLN A 163 -7.01 -4.18 20.55
CA GLN A 163 -6.25 -3.53 19.49
C GLN A 163 -5.16 -2.64 20.09
N LEU A 164 -5.41 -1.94 21.21
CA LEU A 164 -4.39 -1.24 21.97
C LEU A 164 -3.27 -2.18 22.41
N ARG A 165 -3.59 -3.33 23.03
CA ARG A 165 -2.59 -4.33 23.44
C ARG A 165 -1.80 -4.88 22.24
N SER A 166 -2.48 -5.12 21.11
CA SER A 166 -1.85 -5.58 19.88
C SER A 166 -0.89 -4.55 19.29
N LEU A 167 -1.29 -3.28 19.24
CA LEU A 167 -0.44 -2.17 18.82
C LEU A 167 0.80 -2.07 19.69
N LEU A 168 0.67 -2.12 21.02
CA LEU A 168 1.82 -2.02 21.92
C LEU A 168 2.83 -3.15 21.71
N ARG A 169 2.39 -4.41 21.51
CA ARG A 169 3.30 -5.52 21.17
C ARG A 169 4.08 -5.26 19.88
N GLN A 170 3.42 -4.70 18.86
CA GLN A 170 4.09 -4.34 17.61
C GLN A 170 5.07 -3.18 17.78
N LEU A 171 4.74 -2.17 18.59
CA LEU A 171 5.65 -1.07 18.93
C LEU A 171 6.87 -1.57 19.71
N GLU A 172 6.69 -2.48 20.66
CA GLU A 172 7.80 -3.10 21.40
C GLU A 172 8.74 -3.87 20.46
N SER A 173 8.20 -4.63 19.49
CA SER A 173 9.00 -5.33 18.48
C SER A 173 9.84 -4.40 17.60
N LEU A 174 9.47 -3.11 17.54
CA LEU A 174 10.18 -2.06 16.82
C LEU A 174 11.25 -1.34 17.67
N GLY A 175 11.47 -1.77 18.92
CA GLY A 175 12.35 -1.05 19.85
C GLY A 175 11.78 0.30 20.28
N LEU A 176 10.45 0.38 20.37
CA LEU A 176 9.72 1.52 20.95
C LEU A 176 9.12 1.09 22.29
N SER A 177 9.98 0.59 23.18
CA SER A 177 9.58 0.09 24.49
C SER A 177 9.48 1.20 25.54
N ARG A 178 8.72 0.94 26.60
CA ARG A 178 8.61 1.81 27.78
C ARG A 178 9.96 2.08 28.48
N GLU A 179 10.94 1.19 28.33
CA GLU A 179 12.24 1.30 29.00
C GLU A 179 13.30 2.05 28.19
N GLU A 180 13.20 2.02 26.87
CA GLU A 180 14.07 2.83 26.00
C GLU A 180 13.75 4.32 26.08
N CYS A 181 12.51 4.69 26.43
CA CYS A 181 12.15 6.06 26.83
C CYS A 181 12.85 6.52 28.14
N LYS A 182 13.48 5.62 28.92
CA LYS A 182 14.23 5.96 30.15
C LYS A 182 15.71 6.30 29.89
N HIS A 183 16.23 6.07 28.68
CA HIS A 183 17.68 6.21 28.44
C HIS A 183 18.07 7.64 28.02
N GLU A 184 18.37 8.48 29.02
CA GLU A 184 19.03 9.80 28.90
C GLU A 184 20.35 9.80 28.11
N LYS A 185 20.92 8.64 27.78
CA LYS A 185 22.23 8.53 27.10
C LYS A 185 22.20 8.79 25.60
N ARG A 186 21.03 8.97 24.98
CA ARG A 186 20.94 9.45 23.60
C ARG A 186 20.80 10.97 23.65
N LYS A 187 21.83 11.69 23.18
CA LYS A 187 21.90 13.17 23.10
C LYS A 187 20.70 13.86 22.44
N HIS A 188 19.79 13.10 21.81
CA HIS A 188 18.56 13.59 21.20
C HIS A 188 17.42 12.59 21.48
N GLU A 189 16.31 13.08 22.04
CA GLU A 189 15.07 12.35 22.29
C GLU A 189 14.46 11.95 20.93
N ARG A 190 14.40 10.66 20.61
CA ARG A 190 13.66 10.21 19.42
C ARG A 190 12.18 10.36 19.70
N GLN A 191 11.46 11.17 18.94
CA GLN A 191 10.03 11.35 19.11
C GLN A 191 9.26 10.47 18.12
N CYS A 192 8.62 9.43 18.62
CA CYS A 192 7.74 8.60 17.81
C CYS A 192 6.29 8.95 18.14
N TRP A 193 5.51 9.32 17.13
CA TRP A 193 4.10 9.68 17.26
C TRP A 193 3.23 8.71 16.48
N ILE A 194 2.03 8.45 17.01
CA ILE A 194 1.07 7.52 16.42
C ILE A 194 -0.06 8.32 15.80
N PHE A 195 -0.31 8.14 14.51
CA PHE A 195 -1.56 8.55 13.91
C PHE A 195 -2.58 7.40 14.07
N LEU A 196 -3.60 7.65 14.87
CA LEU A 196 -4.76 6.78 15.08
C LEU A 196 -6.00 7.64 14.88
N ASP A 197 -6.75 7.43 13.79
CA ASP A 197 -7.85 8.29 13.36
C ASP A 197 -8.81 8.72 14.50
N PHE A 198 -9.19 7.78 15.38
CA PHE A 198 -10.12 7.97 16.49
C PHE A 198 -9.62 8.95 17.55
N MET A 199 -8.31 8.94 17.79
CA MET A 199 -7.64 9.81 18.76
C MET A 199 -7.09 11.08 18.12
N CYS A 200 -6.83 11.08 16.81
CA CYS A 200 -6.14 12.16 16.10
C CYS A 200 -7.09 13.11 15.37
N LEU A 201 -8.28 12.64 14.99
CA LEU A 201 -9.31 13.41 14.29
C LEU A 201 -10.53 13.65 15.18
N HIS A 202 -11.19 14.79 15.04
CA HIS A 202 -12.43 15.05 15.78
C HIS A 202 -13.49 14.02 15.41
N GLN A 203 -14.07 13.38 16.44
CA GLN A 203 -15.05 12.32 16.28
C GLN A 203 -16.46 12.82 16.58
N TYR A 204 -17.48 12.08 16.16
CA TYR A 204 -18.87 12.44 16.46
C TYR A 204 -19.13 12.51 17.98
N ARG A 205 -19.95 13.45 18.51
CA ARG A 205 -20.52 14.64 17.83
C ARG A 205 -19.49 15.79 17.78
N ARG A 206 -19.49 16.49 16.65
CA ARG A 206 -18.62 17.64 16.34
C ARG A 206 -19.41 18.94 16.35
N ASN A 207 -18.77 20.04 16.77
CA ASN A 207 -19.26 21.39 16.49
C ASN A 207 -18.90 21.81 15.05
N ASP A 208 -19.34 22.98 14.60
CA ASP A 208 -19.15 23.43 13.21
C ASP A 208 -17.67 23.53 12.80
N GLU A 209 -16.81 24.03 13.70
CA GLU A 209 -15.37 24.12 13.46
C GLU A 209 -14.73 22.74 13.36
N GLN A 210 -15.06 21.84 14.30
CA GLN A 210 -14.58 20.46 14.31
C GLN A 210 -15.05 19.68 13.08
N GLU A 211 -16.28 19.92 12.61
CA GLU A 211 -16.81 19.32 11.39
C GLU A 211 -16.06 19.84 10.15
N HIS A 212 -15.75 21.13 10.10
CA HIS A 212 -14.95 21.71 9.02
C HIS A 212 -13.54 21.09 8.96
N LEU A 213 -12.86 21.00 10.11
CA LEU A 213 -11.52 20.40 10.22
C LEU A 213 -11.54 18.91 9.87
N PHE A 214 -12.55 18.17 10.33
CA PHE A 214 -12.72 16.76 9.98
C PHE A 214 -12.88 16.59 8.46
N LYS A 215 -13.75 17.38 7.82
CA LYS A 215 -13.91 17.35 6.36
C LYS A 215 -12.62 17.69 5.62
N LYS A 216 -11.83 18.65 6.12
CA LYS A 216 -10.51 18.96 5.56
C LYS A 216 -9.56 17.76 5.67
N ALA A 217 -9.52 17.09 6.82
CA ALA A 217 -8.72 15.88 7.00
C ALA A 217 -9.15 14.75 6.04
N MET A 218 -10.46 14.49 5.90
CA MET A 218 -10.98 13.41 5.05
C MET A 218 -10.63 13.58 3.56
N ARG A 219 -10.55 14.82 3.06
CA ARG A 219 -10.20 15.12 1.66
C ARG A 219 -8.75 14.77 1.29
N SER A 220 -7.86 14.65 2.28
CA SER A 220 -6.45 14.35 2.03
C SER A 220 -5.90 13.26 2.95
N MET A 221 -6.79 12.37 3.43
CA MET A 221 -6.47 11.31 4.38
C MET A 221 -5.33 10.40 3.88
N HIS A 222 -5.24 10.21 2.57
CA HIS A 222 -4.20 9.41 1.93
C HIS A 222 -2.77 9.86 2.29
N LEU A 223 -2.54 11.14 2.61
CA LEU A 223 -1.22 11.62 3.06
C LEU A 223 -0.72 10.87 4.29
N LEU A 224 -1.61 10.51 5.21
CA LEU A 224 -1.24 9.83 6.44
C LEU A 224 -0.90 8.35 6.21
N TYR A 225 -1.05 7.82 5.01
CA TYR A 225 -0.73 6.42 4.68
C TYR A 225 0.28 6.29 3.54
N ALA A 226 0.14 7.10 2.49
CA ALA A 226 0.96 7.07 1.28
C ALA A 226 2.22 7.96 1.34
N HIS A 227 2.25 9.01 2.17
CA HIS A 227 3.37 9.95 2.16
C HIS A 227 4.70 9.27 2.53
N ASP A 228 5.80 9.65 1.87
CA ASP A 228 7.13 9.00 2.01
C ASP A 228 7.71 9.14 3.42
N HIS A 229 7.32 10.22 4.12
CA HIS A 229 7.69 10.48 5.51
C HIS A 229 6.74 9.85 6.55
N ILE A 230 5.76 9.03 6.11
CA ILE A 230 5.06 8.09 6.99
C ILE A 230 5.88 6.81 7.03
N ASN A 231 6.49 6.55 8.18
CA ASN A 231 7.56 5.56 8.29
C ASN A 231 7.05 4.14 8.20
N ARG A 232 5.87 3.90 8.77
CA ARG A 232 5.22 2.60 8.78
C ARG A 232 3.73 2.80 9.02
N VAL A 233 2.94 1.93 8.41
CA VAL A 233 1.54 1.76 8.80
C VAL A 233 1.45 0.43 9.54
N VAL A 234 1.02 0.49 10.79
CA VAL A 234 0.71 -0.68 11.62
C VAL A 234 -0.70 -1.12 11.28
N ARG A 235 -0.87 -2.40 10.95
CA ARG A 235 -2.18 -2.98 10.61
C ARG A 235 -2.65 -3.82 11.78
N LEU A 236 -3.83 -3.49 12.31
CA LEU A 236 -4.51 -4.22 13.37
C LEU A 236 -5.68 -4.96 12.71
N GLU A 237 -5.37 -6.13 12.17
CA GLU A 237 -6.28 -6.89 11.30
C GLU A 237 -7.21 -7.83 12.08
N GLU A 238 -6.81 -8.17 13.30
CA GLU A 238 -7.54 -9.08 14.17
C GLU A 238 -8.59 -8.32 14.99
N LEU A 239 -9.83 -8.79 14.91
CA LEU A 239 -10.89 -8.40 15.85
C LEU A 239 -10.59 -8.99 17.23
N THR A 240 -11.17 -8.41 18.29
CA THR A 240 -11.13 -8.98 19.63
C THR A 240 -11.67 -10.42 19.58
N PRO A 241 -10.95 -11.42 20.14
CA PRO A 241 -11.45 -12.79 20.22
C PRO A 241 -12.78 -12.85 20.96
N GLU A 242 -13.72 -13.68 20.50
CA GLU A 242 -15.07 -13.74 21.08
C GLU A 242 -15.06 -14.13 22.57
N SER A 243 -14.07 -14.93 22.99
CA SER A 243 -13.85 -15.28 24.40
C SER A 243 -13.43 -14.10 25.28
N GLU A 244 -12.91 -13.02 24.70
CA GLU A 244 -12.51 -11.79 25.41
C GLU A 244 -13.58 -10.68 25.36
N LYS A 245 -14.62 -10.84 24.54
CA LYS A 245 -15.71 -9.87 24.42
C LYS A 245 -16.69 -9.99 25.59
N THR A 246 -16.30 -9.45 26.73
CA THR A 246 -17.24 -9.27 27.84
C THR A 246 -18.22 -8.13 27.55
N MET A 247 -19.51 -8.40 27.71
CA MET A 247 -20.58 -7.38 27.67
C MET A 247 -20.84 -6.76 29.05
N SER A 248 -20.14 -7.23 30.09
CA SER A 248 -20.21 -6.63 31.42
C SER A 248 -19.35 -5.36 31.53
N GLY A 249 -19.70 -4.53 32.50
CA GLY A 249 -19.02 -3.25 32.75
C GLY A 249 -19.42 -2.13 31.80
N SER A 250 -18.79 -0.97 31.97
CA SER A 250 -19.06 0.24 31.21
C SER A 250 -17.87 0.66 30.34
N ILE A 251 -18.18 1.46 29.33
CA ILE A 251 -17.21 2.16 28.50
C ILE A 251 -17.71 3.57 28.21
N GLY A 252 -16.80 4.53 28.22
CA GLY A 252 -17.08 5.88 27.76
C GLY A 252 -17.46 5.91 26.28
N MET A 253 -18.67 6.36 25.97
CA MET A 253 -19.12 6.58 24.60
C MET A 253 -20.04 7.80 24.52
N TYR A 254 -20.20 8.34 23.30
CA TYR A 254 -21.17 9.41 23.07
C TYR A 254 -22.59 8.82 23.06
N CYS A 255 -23.45 9.34 23.93
CA CYS A 255 -24.85 8.96 24.02
C CYS A 255 -25.70 10.01 23.30
N GLU A 256 -26.36 9.62 22.20
CA GLU A 256 -27.20 10.52 21.42
C GLU A 256 -28.41 11.02 22.23
N ALA A 257 -29.00 10.15 23.06
CA ALA A 257 -30.16 10.50 23.87
C ALA A 257 -29.88 11.61 24.91
N THR A 258 -28.67 11.64 25.47
CA THR A 258 -28.28 12.65 26.47
C THR A 258 -27.45 13.78 25.88
N GLY A 259 -26.94 13.61 24.65
CA GLY A 259 -26.04 14.54 23.97
C GLY A 259 -24.66 14.64 24.61
N LYS A 260 -24.27 13.70 25.48
CA LYS A 260 -23.05 13.75 26.30
C LYS A 260 -22.16 12.53 26.06
N PHE A 261 -20.86 12.70 26.29
CA PHE A 261 -19.92 11.60 26.41
C PHE A 261 -19.92 11.11 27.86
N GLU A 262 -20.36 9.87 28.07
CA GLU A 262 -20.56 9.31 29.42
C GLU A 262 -20.29 7.80 29.44
N GLU A 263 -20.05 7.26 30.64
CA GLU A 263 -19.88 5.82 30.82
C GLU A 263 -21.23 5.11 30.61
N ARG A 264 -21.27 4.20 29.62
CA ARG A 264 -22.46 3.41 29.27
C ARG A 264 -22.15 1.91 29.34
N PRO A 265 -23.12 1.04 29.64
CA PRO A 265 -22.93 -0.41 29.57
C PRO A 265 -22.43 -0.85 28.19
N ARG A 266 -21.46 -1.78 28.14
CA ARG A 266 -20.97 -2.35 26.87
C ARG A 266 -22.07 -3.06 26.07
N SER A 267 -23.12 -3.54 26.73
CA SER A 267 -24.29 -4.12 26.09
C SER A 267 -25.05 -3.16 25.16
N GLU A 268 -24.80 -1.85 25.24
CA GLU A 268 -25.39 -0.84 24.35
C GLU A 268 -24.58 -0.65 23.05
N LEU A 269 -23.41 -1.28 22.91
CA LEU A 269 -22.58 -1.17 21.71
C LEU A 269 -23.27 -1.81 20.49
N VAL A 270 -23.23 -1.11 19.37
CA VAL A 270 -23.61 -1.66 18.07
C VAL A 270 -22.35 -2.24 17.44
N LEU A 271 -22.21 -3.57 17.56
CA LEU A 271 -21.00 -4.27 17.13
C LEU A 271 -20.88 -4.34 15.61
N ASN A 272 -19.64 -4.29 15.14
CA ASN A 272 -19.28 -4.47 13.74
C ASN A 272 -18.28 -5.62 13.61
N SER A 273 -18.78 -6.79 13.21
CA SER A 273 -18.03 -8.02 13.00
C SER A 273 -17.37 -8.13 11.62
N THR A 274 -17.45 -7.09 10.78
CA THR A 274 -16.85 -7.10 9.44
C THR A 274 -15.34 -7.35 9.57
N PRO A 275 -14.78 -8.38 8.90
CA PRO A 275 -13.35 -8.64 8.92
C PRO A 275 -12.56 -7.48 8.31
N TYR A 276 -11.32 -7.26 8.76
CA TYR A 276 -10.46 -6.18 8.26
C TYR A 276 -10.37 -6.15 6.72
N GLY A 277 -10.17 -7.32 6.11
CA GLY A 277 -10.01 -7.47 4.65
C GLY A 277 -11.25 -7.09 3.81
N GLN A 278 -12.38 -6.85 4.47
CA GLN A 278 -13.64 -6.43 3.84
C GLN A 278 -13.99 -4.97 4.14
N ARG A 279 -13.18 -4.24 4.90
CA ARG A 279 -13.49 -2.84 5.27
C ARG A 279 -12.91 -1.89 4.24
N GLY A 280 -13.78 -1.12 3.59
CA GLY A 280 -13.41 -0.21 2.49
C GLY A 280 -12.30 0.78 2.86
N TRP A 281 -12.41 1.43 4.03
CA TRP A 281 -11.38 2.32 4.55
C TRP A 281 -10.06 1.58 4.85
N CYS A 282 -10.10 0.46 5.59
CA CYS A 282 -8.90 -0.30 5.91
C CYS A 282 -8.17 -0.78 4.64
N ILE A 283 -8.92 -1.26 3.64
CA ILE A 283 -8.33 -1.67 2.36
C ILE A 283 -7.75 -0.46 1.62
N ALA A 284 -8.43 0.68 1.58
CA ALA A 284 -7.89 1.89 0.96
C ALA A 284 -6.56 2.33 1.60
N GLU A 285 -6.47 2.30 2.93
CA GLU A 285 -5.24 2.62 3.67
C GLU A 285 -4.09 1.68 3.31
N VAL A 286 -4.38 0.39 3.16
CA VAL A 286 -3.40 -0.61 2.67
C VAL A 286 -3.00 -0.32 1.23
N GLN A 287 -3.95 0.03 0.36
CA GLN A 287 -3.66 0.36 -1.04
C GLN A 287 -2.76 1.58 -1.15
N TRP A 288 -3.06 2.66 -0.42
CA TRP A 288 -2.26 3.89 -0.37
C TRP A 288 -0.87 3.65 0.19
N MET A 289 -0.73 2.82 1.22
CA MET A 289 0.58 2.40 1.72
C MET A 289 1.36 1.62 0.67
N SER A 290 0.68 0.74 -0.06
CA SER A 290 1.27 -0.17 -1.05
C SER A 290 1.69 0.54 -2.34
N THR A 291 1.47 1.84 -2.48
CA THR A 291 2.02 2.58 -3.62
C THR A 291 3.49 2.96 -3.46
N LYS A 292 4.12 2.68 -2.31
CA LYS A 292 5.53 3.01 -2.00
C LYS A 292 6.54 2.15 -2.76
N ASP A 293 7.84 2.46 -2.62
CA ASP A 293 8.94 1.78 -3.33
C ASP A 293 9.18 0.34 -2.87
N ARG A 294 8.77 0.04 -1.64
CA ARG A 294 8.90 -1.27 -1.02
C ARG A 294 7.54 -1.78 -0.58
N LEU A 295 7.14 -2.90 -1.17
CA LEU A 295 5.90 -3.58 -0.86
C LEU A 295 6.17 -4.69 0.15
N TYR A 296 5.36 -4.77 1.19
CA TYR A 296 5.41 -5.86 2.16
C TYR A 296 4.02 -6.45 2.29
N GLY A 297 3.85 -7.67 1.78
CA GLY A 297 2.62 -8.43 1.92
C GLY A 297 1.42 -7.95 1.08
N TYR A 298 1.43 -6.75 0.49
CA TYR A 298 0.34 -6.20 -0.33
C TYR A 298 0.84 -5.45 -1.55
N ALA A 299 0.11 -5.56 -2.66
CA ALA A 299 0.37 -4.81 -3.88
C ALA A 299 -0.67 -3.70 -4.09
N PRO A 300 -0.28 -2.58 -4.73
CA PRO A 300 -1.22 -1.53 -5.07
C PRO A 300 -2.07 -1.99 -6.25
N MET A 301 -3.38 -1.92 -6.10
CA MET A 301 -4.34 -2.33 -7.10
C MET A 301 -4.55 -1.22 -8.13
N ALA A 302 -4.66 -1.61 -9.40
CA ALA A 302 -5.03 -0.67 -10.45
C ALA A 302 -6.38 0.01 -10.12
N PRO A 303 -6.60 1.28 -10.50
CA PRO A 303 -7.81 2.01 -10.15
C PRO A 303 -9.08 1.30 -10.62
N GLU A 304 -9.04 0.69 -11.80
CA GLU A 304 -10.18 -0.03 -12.38
C GLU A 304 -10.54 -1.26 -11.55
N ASP A 305 -9.52 -2.00 -11.10
CA ASP A 305 -9.70 -3.18 -10.24
C ASP A 305 -10.27 -2.76 -8.87
N PHE A 306 -9.79 -1.65 -8.29
CA PHE A 306 -10.26 -1.15 -7.00
C PHE A 306 -11.70 -0.63 -7.09
N GLN A 307 -12.00 0.18 -8.09
CA GLN A 307 -13.34 0.69 -8.36
C GLN A 307 -14.33 -0.43 -8.63
N GLU A 308 -13.92 -1.47 -9.35
CA GLU A 308 -14.77 -2.65 -9.58
C GLU A 308 -15.08 -3.38 -8.26
N ARG A 309 -14.12 -3.50 -7.34
CA ARG A 309 -14.38 -4.06 -6.00
C ARG A 309 -15.34 -3.20 -5.19
N VAL A 310 -15.20 -1.88 -5.24
CA VAL A 310 -16.14 -0.95 -4.59
C VAL A 310 -17.53 -1.05 -5.20
N ARG A 311 -17.63 -1.08 -6.53
CA ARG A 311 -18.90 -1.13 -7.30
C ARG A 311 -19.66 -2.42 -7.07
N ARG A 312 -18.97 -3.57 -7.06
CA ARG A 312 -19.59 -4.88 -6.85
C ARG A 312 -20.16 -5.01 -5.44
N GLY A 313 -19.59 -4.30 -4.47
CA GLY A 313 -20.04 -4.34 -3.08
C GLY A 313 -20.20 -5.78 -2.60
N GLU A 314 -21.33 -6.10 -1.98
CA GLU A 314 -21.65 -7.44 -1.45
C GLU A 314 -21.90 -8.52 -2.52
N GLN A 315 -21.97 -8.16 -3.81
CA GLN A 315 -22.31 -9.08 -4.89
C GLN A 315 -21.07 -9.57 -5.64
N ALA A 316 -20.71 -10.84 -5.39
CA ALA A 316 -19.95 -11.72 -6.27
C ALA A 316 -18.58 -11.20 -6.79
N LEU A 317 -17.54 -11.43 -5.98
CA LEU A 317 -16.21 -11.72 -6.49
C LEU A 317 -15.96 -13.23 -6.38
N ALA A 318 -15.30 -13.82 -7.37
CA ALA A 318 -14.91 -15.23 -7.34
C ALA A 318 -13.97 -15.57 -6.17
N ASP A 319 -13.41 -14.55 -5.50
CA ASP A 319 -12.57 -14.66 -4.31
C ASP A 319 -13.28 -14.28 -2.98
N GLY A 320 -14.58 -13.92 -3.02
CA GLY A 320 -15.41 -13.67 -1.84
C GLY A 320 -15.14 -12.36 -1.07
N LEU A 321 -14.37 -11.41 -1.62
CA LEU A 321 -13.91 -10.23 -0.86
C LEU A 321 -14.62 -8.93 -1.23
N VAL A 322 -15.77 -8.74 -0.61
CA VAL A 322 -16.63 -7.54 -0.63
C VAL A 322 -15.98 -6.37 0.12
N LEU A 323 -16.14 -5.13 -0.37
CA LEU A 323 -15.82 -3.92 0.41
C LEU A 323 -17.07 -3.31 1.04
N VAL A 324 -17.06 -3.19 2.37
CA VAL A 324 -18.10 -2.61 3.19
C VAL A 324 -17.63 -1.26 3.72
N PHE A 325 -18.40 -0.21 3.45
CA PHE A 325 -18.17 1.13 3.99
C PHE A 325 -19.21 1.44 5.06
N THR A 326 -18.77 1.95 6.20
CA THR A 326 -19.66 2.36 7.31
C THR A 326 -20.65 3.43 6.85
N HIS A 327 -20.23 4.35 5.98
CA HIS A 327 -21.10 5.28 5.27
C HIS A 327 -20.96 5.08 3.77
N ARG A 328 -22.06 4.78 3.07
CA ARG A 328 -22.05 4.55 1.61
C ARG A 328 -21.53 5.75 0.82
N SER A 329 -21.68 6.97 1.34
CA SER A 329 -21.15 8.21 0.76
C SER A 329 -19.62 8.24 0.63
N ASP A 330 -18.91 7.46 1.45
CA ASP A 330 -17.45 7.48 1.49
C ASP A 330 -16.83 6.75 0.29
N ALA A 331 -17.55 5.79 -0.29
CA ALA A 331 -17.06 4.93 -1.36
C ALA A 331 -16.56 5.74 -2.58
N GLY A 332 -17.27 6.81 -2.95
CA GLY A 332 -16.89 7.69 -4.06
C GLY A 332 -15.61 8.46 -3.78
N LEU A 333 -15.52 9.09 -2.60
CA LEU A 333 -14.32 9.81 -2.17
C LEU A 333 -13.10 8.87 -2.08
N VAL A 334 -13.27 7.70 -1.46
CA VAL A 334 -12.18 6.73 -1.29
C VAL A 334 -11.69 6.20 -2.63
N SER A 335 -12.60 5.92 -3.58
CA SER A 335 -12.24 5.50 -4.93
C SER A 335 -11.46 6.58 -5.67
N GLN A 336 -11.88 7.84 -5.55
CA GLN A 336 -11.17 8.97 -6.14
C GLN A 336 -9.76 9.11 -5.56
N LEU A 337 -9.63 9.10 -4.23
CA LEU A 337 -8.33 9.21 -3.58
C LEU A 337 -7.41 8.03 -3.91
N GLN A 338 -7.94 6.82 -4.02
CA GLN A 338 -7.16 5.65 -4.44
C GLN A 338 -6.64 5.79 -5.86
N GLU A 339 -7.46 6.24 -6.79
CA GLU A 339 -7.05 6.49 -8.18
C GLU A 339 -5.97 7.57 -8.26
N GLU A 340 -6.19 8.71 -7.60
CA GLU A 340 -5.26 9.84 -7.59
C GLU A 340 -3.87 9.43 -7.08
N VAL A 341 -3.83 8.78 -5.90
CA VAL A 341 -2.59 8.32 -5.26
C VAL A 341 -1.90 7.27 -6.12
N PHE A 342 -2.65 6.29 -6.63
CA PHE A 342 -2.10 5.24 -7.47
C PHE A 342 -1.47 5.83 -8.72
N LEU A 343 -2.20 6.64 -9.49
CA LEU A 343 -1.71 7.19 -10.76
C LEU A 343 -0.53 8.14 -10.55
N GLN A 344 -0.57 8.96 -9.50
CA GLN A 344 0.53 9.86 -9.15
C GLN A 344 1.81 9.06 -8.87
N GLN A 345 1.73 8.06 -7.98
CA GLN A 345 2.87 7.26 -7.57
C GLN A 345 3.37 6.33 -8.67
N ALA A 346 2.46 5.65 -9.38
CA ALA A 346 2.77 4.74 -10.48
C ALA A 346 3.57 5.44 -11.59
N ARG A 347 3.17 6.66 -11.96
CA ARG A 347 3.87 7.45 -12.98
C ARG A 347 5.25 7.90 -12.54
N GLN A 348 5.50 8.09 -11.25
CA GLN A 348 6.82 8.54 -10.75
C GLN A 348 7.75 7.37 -10.39
N ARG A 349 7.19 6.16 -10.27
CA ARG A 349 7.88 4.94 -9.82
C ARG A 349 8.98 4.52 -10.79
N ARG A 350 10.24 4.63 -10.32
CA ARG A 350 11.42 4.10 -11.03
C ARG A 350 11.94 2.78 -10.46
N ARG A 351 11.71 2.53 -9.18
CA ARG A 351 12.18 1.31 -8.50
C ARG A 351 11.07 0.74 -7.64
N LEU A 352 10.85 -0.56 -7.77
CA LEU A 352 9.88 -1.30 -6.99
C LEU A 352 10.52 -2.58 -6.46
N ALA A 353 10.43 -2.79 -5.15
CA ALA A 353 10.87 -4.01 -4.50
C ALA A 353 9.69 -4.64 -3.75
N ALA A 354 9.28 -5.82 -4.18
CA ALA A 354 8.17 -6.58 -3.62
C ALA A 354 8.71 -7.70 -2.72
N TYR A 355 8.39 -7.63 -1.44
CA TYR A 355 8.82 -8.58 -0.42
C TYR A 355 7.63 -9.37 0.10
N SER A 356 7.79 -10.70 0.12
CA SER A 356 6.84 -11.60 0.78
C SER A 356 5.39 -11.34 0.35
N LEU A 357 5.15 -11.16 -0.95
CA LEU A 357 3.79 -11.04 -1.49
C LEU A 357 3.13 -12.43 -1.55
N PRO A 358 1.95 -12.62 -0.93
CA PRO A 358 1.14 -13.81 -1.16
C PRO A 358 0.72 -13.93 -2.64
N GLN A 359 0.36 -15.13 -3.08
CA GLN A 359 -0.06 -15.41 -4.46
C GLN A 359 -1.09 -14.41 -5.01
N ARG A 360 -2.10 -14.06 -4.20
CA ARG A 360 -3.16 -13.12 -4.60
C ARG A 360 -2.61 -11.72 -4.86
N GLU A 361 -1.70 -11.26 -4.01
CA GLU A 361 -1.09 -9.93 -4.13
C GLU A 361 -0.10 -9.89 -5.29
N MET A 362 0.49 -11.04 -5.66
CA MET A 362 1.25 -11.14 -6.89
C MET A 362 0.39 -10.96 -8.15
N ALA A 363 -0.81 -11.54 -8.18
CA ALA A 363 -1.75 -11.30 -9.28
C ALA A 363 -2.15 -9.81 -9.38
N ILE A 364 -2.35 -9.14 -8.24
CA ILE A 364 -2.61 -7.70 -8.18
C ILE A 364 -1.40 -6.90 -8.68
N LEU A 365 -0.19 -7.25 -8.26
CA LEU A 365 1.02 -6.59 -8.77
C LEU A 365 1.13 -6.74 -10.28
N ALA A 366 0.81 -7.92 -10.82
CA ALA A 366 0.82 -8.16 -12.26
C ALA A 366 -0.16 -7.27 -13.04
N THR A 367 -1.35 -6.98 -12.48
CA THR A 367 -2.30 -6.04 -13.12
C THR A 367 -1.89 -4.59 -12.95
N ALA A 368 -1.13 -4.25 -11.90
CA ALA A 368 -0.62 -2.92 -11.66
C ALA A 368 0.63 -2.55 -12.51
N LEU A 369 1.47 -3.54 -12.85
CA LEU A 369 2.71 -3.33 -13.62
C LEU A 369 2.52 -2.46 -14.88
N PRO A 370 1.50 -2.64 -15.74
CA PRO A 370 1.23 -1.79 -16.90
C PRO A 370 1.16 -0.28 -16.63
N HIS A 371 0.84 0.13 -15.40
CA HIS A 371 0.75 1.55 -15.03
C HIS A 371 2.10 2.13 -14.59
N LEU A 372 3.10 1.29 -14.30
CA LEU A 372 4.44 1.68 -13.85
C LEU A 372 5.35 2.03 -15.02
N VAL A 373 4.91 2.93 -15.90
CA VAL A 373 5.54 3.23 -17.20
C VAL A 373 6.98 3.77 -17.11
N ASN A 374 7.40 4.23 -15.93
CA ASN A 374 8.75 4.74 -15.66
C ASN A 374 9.62 3.77 -14.85
N LEU A 375 9.19 2.52 -14.67
CA LEU A 375 9.91 1.53 -13.88
C LEU A 375 11.23 1.14 -14.56
N GLU A 376 12.33 1.37 -13.84
CA GLU A 376 13.71 1.06 -14.23
C GLU A 376 14.22 -0.21 -13.54
N SER A 377 13.72 -0.51 -12.34
CA SER A 377 14.12 -1.68 -11.56
C SER A 377 12.91 -2.34 -10.92
N LEU A 378 12.74 -3.64 -11.17
CA LEU A 378 11.78 -4.47 -10.47
C LEU A 378 12.52 -5.58 -9.72
N GLU A 379 12.25 -5.67 -8.43
CA GLU A 379 12.72 -6.74 -7.57
C GLU A 379 11.50 -7.45 -6.97
N VAL A 380 11.39 -8.75 -7.18
CA VAL A 380 10.37 -9.62 -6.59
C VAL A 380 11.09 -10.69 -5.80
N ARG A 381 11.06 -10.57 -4.47
CA ARG A 381 11.72 -11.52 -3.57
C ARG A 381 10.81 -12.68 -3.19
N LYS A 382 11.41 -13.65 -2.50
CA LYS A 382 10.76 -14.88 -2.06
C LYS A 382 9.41 -14.58 -1.39
N PRO A 383 8.34 -15.30 -1.77
CA PRO A 383 7.04 -15.19 -1.09
C PRO A 383 7.15 -15.60 0.39
N PRO A 384 6.12 -15.35 1.23
CA PRO A 384 6.14 -15.75 2.64
C PRO A 384 6.39 -17.26 2.81
N GLU A 385 6.88 -17.67 3.99
CA GLU A 385 7.09 -19.08 4.30
C GLU A 385 5.81 -19.92 4.05
N GLY A 386 5.99 -21.10 3.46
CA GLY A 386 4.88 -21.98 3.07
C GLY A 386 4.23 -21.63 1.72
N PHE A 387 4.63 -20.53 1.06
CA PHE A 387 4.19 -20.18 -0.28
C PHE A 387 5.32 -20.38 -1.29
N THR A 388 4.95 -20.74 -2.52
CA THR A 388 5.83 -20.81 -3.68
C THR A 388 5.29 -19.88 -4.77
N PHE A 389 6.11 -19.50 -5.75
CA PHE A 389 5.63 -18.77 -6.91
C PHE A 389 4.49 -19.52 -7.60
N GLY A 390 4.65 -20.81 -7.91
CA GLY A 390 3.58 -21.62 -8.51
C GLY A 390 2.90 -20.87 -9.66
N PRO A 391 1.56 -20.73 -9.69
CA PRO A 391 0.87 -19.96 -10.73
C PRO A 391 1.26 -18.48 -10.82
N SER A 392 1.72 -17.87 -9.73
CA SER A 392 1.99 -16.43 -9.62
C SER A 392 3.14 -15.96 -10.53
N ILE A 393 4.07 -16.86 -10.90
CA ILE A 393 5.16 -16.50 -11.81
C ILE A 393 4.63 -16.18 -13.21
N PHE A 394 3.56 -16.87 -13.64
CA PHE A 394 2.93 -16.61 -14.93
C PHE A 394 2.19 -15.28 -14.94
N ASP A 395 1.60 -14.88 -13.82
CA ASP A 395 1.01 -13.55 -13.67
C ASP A 395 2.10 -12.48 -13.74
N LEU A 396 3.20 -12.64 -13.00
CA LEU A 396 4.34 -11.71 -13.09
C LEU A 396 4.88 -11.59 -14.53
N ALA A 397 5.09 -12.71 -15.22
CA ALA A 397 5.54 -12.73 -16.61
C ALA A 397 4.57 -11.99 -17.54
N ARG A 398 3.25 -12.20 -17.37
CA ARG A 398 2.21 -11.50 -18.13
C ARG A 398 2.20 -10.00 -17.84
N GLY A 399 2.36 -9.61 -16.58
CA GLY A 399 2.46 -8.21 -16.17
C GLY A 399 3.68 -7.53 -16.81
N LEU A 400 4.84 -8.19 -16.80
CA LEU A 400 6.07 -7.71 -17.45
C LEU A 400 5.91 -7.54 -18.97
N GLN A 401 5.24 -8.47 -19.66
CA GLN A 401 4.94 -8.34 -21.09
C GLN A 401 4.04 -7.13 -21.39
N ARG A 402 3.11 -6.82 -20.49
CA ARG A 402 2.16 -5.71 -20.64
C ARG A 402 2.71 -4.36 -20.20
N LEU A 403 3.73 -4.33 -19.34
CA LEU A 403 4.44 -3.12 -18.90
C LEU A 403 4.95 -2.27 -20.08
N ARG A 404 5.16 -2.87 -21.26
CA ARG A 404 5.87 -2.26 -22.41
C ARG A 404 7.16 -1.56 -21.95
N PRO A 405 8.07 -2.27 -21.28
CA PRO A 405 9.16 -1.63 -20.56
C PRO A 405 10.25 -1.15 -21.51
N GLU A 406 10.09 0.08 -22.01
CA GLU A 406 11.19 0.81 -22.66
C GLU A 406 12.27 1.23 -21.67
N LYS A 407 11.96 1.21 -20.36
CA LYS A 407 12.83 1.72 -19.30
C LYS A 407 13.30 0.67 -18.28
N LEU A 408 12.73 -0.54 -18.25
CA LEU A 408 13.15 -1.56 -17.29
C LEU A 408 14.56 -2.03 -17.63
N MET A 409 15.51 -1.71 -16.74
CA MET A 409 16.93 -2.02 -16.87
C MET A 409 17.34 -3.17 -15.97
N SER A 410 16.66 -3.36 -14.84
CA SER A 410 16.97 -4.41 -13.86
C SER A 410 15.71 -5.21 -13.51
N LEU A 411 15.84 -6.54 -13.60
CA LEU A 411 14.84 -7.49 -13.12
C LEU A 411 15.50 -8.50 -12.18
N TRP A 412 15.05 -8.52 -10.93
CA TRP A 412 15.43 -9.54 -9.96
C TRP A 412 14.17 -10.33 -9.56
N VAL A 413 14.20 -11.65 -9.75
CA VAL A 413 13.17 -12.57 -9.25
C VAL A 413 13.82 -13.64 -8.39
N GLU A 414 13.47 -13.69 -7.11
CA GLU A 414 13.88 -14.74 -6.17
C GLU A 414 12.64 -15.45 -5.63
N GLY A 415 12.63 -16.78 -5.66
CA GLY A 415 11.63 -17.57 -4.93
C GLY A 415 11.61 -19.03 -5.35
N ASP A 416 10.79 -19.80 -4.64
CA ASP A 416 10.64 -21.25 -4.86
C ASP A 416 9.51 -21.51 -5.87
N GLY A 417 9.50 -22.65 -6.55
CA GLY A 417 8.39 -23.01 -7.44
C GLY A 417 8.36 -22.21 -8.73
N ILE A 418 9.52 -21.70 -9.20
CA ILE A 418 9.64 -21.12 -10.54
C ILE A 418 9.58 -22.24 -11.58
N GLY A 419 10.37 -23.30 -11.38
CA GLY A 419 10.45 -24.45 -12.27
C GLY A 419 10.86 -24.11 -13.70
N ASP A 420 10.88 -25.11 -14.58
CA ASP A 420 11.20 -24.92 -15.99
C ASP A 420 10.15 -24.08 -16.74
N GLU A 421 8.87 -24.30 -16.44
CA GLU A 421 7.75 -23.58 -17.07
C GLU A 421 7.74 -22.09 -16.67
N GLY A 422 7.96 -21.77 -15.39
CA GLY A 422 8.04 -20.38 -14.94
C GLY A 422 9.31 -19.69 -15.46
N ALA A 423 10.44 -20.40 -15.55
CA ALA A 423 11.65 -19.89 -16.19
C ALA A 423 11.41 -19.58 -17.67
N ALA A 424 10.68 -20.43 -18.40
CA ALA A 424 10.29 -20.17 -19.79
C ALA A 424 9.33 -18.98 -19.93
N ALA A 425 8.38 -18.81 -19.00
CA ALA A 425 7.50 -17.65 -18.97
C ALA A 425 8.28 -16.34 -18.71
N LEU A 426 9.20 -16.34 -17.74
CA LEU A 426 10.11 -15.22 -17.49
C LEU A 426 10.97 -14.91 -18.71
N ALA A 427 11.55 -15.93 -19.35
CA ALA A 427 12.35 -15.79 -20.56
C ALA A 427 11.56 -15.12 -21.70
N SER A 428 10.29 -15.51 -21.88
CA SER A 428 9.38 -14.87 -22.83
C SER A 428 9.13 -13.39 -22.49
N ALA A 429 8.94 -13.08 -21.21
CA ALA A 429 8.77 -11.69 -20.76
C ALA A 429 10.04 -10.85 -20.94
N MET A 430 11.23 -11.41 -20.68
CA MET A 430 12.52 -10.73 -20.90
C MET A 430 12.70 -10.27 -22.35
N ALA A 431 12.26 -11.08 -23.33
CA ALA A 431 12.35 -10.74 -24.74
C ALA A 431 11.56 -9.47 -25.12
N SER A 432 10.54 -9.11 -24.34
CA SER A 432 9.76 -7.88 -24.52
C SER A 432 10.44 -6.63 -23.91
N CYS A 433 11.45 -6.82 -23.05
CA CYS A 433 12.15 -5.77 -22.31
C CYS A 433 13.42 -5.31 -23.05
N LYS A 434 13.28 -4.34 -23.96
CA LYS A 434 14.38 -3.92 -24.85
C LYS A 434 15.55 -3.24 -24.13
N ALA A 435 15.30 -2.60 -22.99
CA ALA A 435 16.31 -1.89 -22.21
C ALA A 435 16.94 -2.73 -21.08
N LEU A 436 16.56 -4.00 -20.96
CA LEU A 436 16.97 -4.86 -19.86
C LEU A 436 18.48 -5.10 -19.90
N ALA A 437 19.18 -4.59 -18.90
CA ALA A 437 20.64 -4.60 -18.79
C ALA A 437 21.14 -5.62 -17.75
N GLU A 438 20.35 -5.87 -16.71
CA GLU A 438 20.67 -6.80 -15.63
C GLU A 438 19.48 -7.70 -15.31
N VAL A 439 19.73 -9.01 -15.22
CA VAL A 439 18.74 -10.01 -14.78
C VAL A 439 19.36 -10.89 -13.71
N GLU A 440 18.65 -11.07 -12.61
CA GLU A 440 18.95 -12.05 -11.57
C GLU A 440 17.73 -12.95 -11.36
N VAL A 441 17.92 -14.25 -11.50
CA VAL A 441 16.91 -15.25 -11.15
C VAL A 441 17.49 -16.20 -10.12
N ALA A 442 16.80 -16.36 -9.00
CA ALA A 442 17.18 -17.25 -7.92
C ALA A 442 16.04 -18.23 -7.65
N SER A 443 16.26 -19.51 -7.98
CA SER A 443 15.31 -20.60 -7.67
C SER A 443 16.03 -21.93 -7.50
N ASP A 444 15.52 -22.74 -6.57
CA ASP A 444 16.03 -24.07 -6.24
C ASP A 444 15.60 -25.17 -7.22
N ASP A 445 14.66 -24.87 -8.13
CA ASP A 445 13.94 -25.88 -8.91
C ASP A 445 13.98 -25.71 -10.43
N ILE A 446 14.81 -24.78 -10.95
CA ILE A 446 15.05 -24.64 -12.40
C ILE A 446 15.97 -25.77 -12.87
N GLY A 447 15.51 -26.55 -13.84
CA GLY A 447 16.25 -27.62 -14.51
C GLY A 447 16.77 -27.22 -15.88
N ASP A 448 17.12 -28.23 -16.69
CA ASP A 448 17.74 -28.04 -18.01
C ASP A 448 16.85 -27.26 -18.98
N ALA A 449 15.55 -27.58 -19.05
CA ALA A 449 14.63 -26.92 -19.98
C ALA A 449 14.42 -25.44 -19.63
N GLY A 450 14.35 -25.10 -18.33
CA GLY A 450 14.29 -23.72 -17.88
C GLY A 450 15.57 -22.95 -18.16
N ALA A 451 16.73 -23.60 -17.95
CA ALA A 451 18.04 -23.03 -18.27
C ALA A 451 18.19 -22.76 -19.78
N GLU A 452 17.72 -23.67 -20.64
CA GLU A 452 17.67 -23.51 -22.09
C GLU A 452 16.81 -22.31 -22.51
N ALA A 453 15.63 -22.17 -21.91
CA ALA A 453 14.74 -21.04 -22.21
C ALA A 453 15.37 -19.69 -21.81
N LEU A 454 15.96 -19.61 -20.62
CA LEU A 454 16.65 -18.41 -20.16
C LEU A 454 17.88 -18.10 -21.01
N ALA A 455 18.65 -19.11 -21.41
CA ALA A 455 19.78 -18.98 -22.33
C ALA A 455 19.35 -18.38 -23.68
N ALA A 456 18.24 -18.86 -24.25
CA ALA A 456 17.68 -18.31 -25.49
C ALA A 456 17.26 -16.83 -25.33
N ALA A 457 16.61 -16.47 -24.21
CA ALA A 457 16.24 -15.09 -23.94
C ALA A 457 17.45 -14.16 -23.78
N VAL A 458 18.51 -14.62 -23.12
CA VAL A 458 19.78 -13.86 -23.00
C VAL A 458 20.36 -13.50 -24.37
N VAL A 459 20.32 -14.42 -25.33
CA VAL A 459 20.78 -14.17 -26.70
C VAL A 459 19.90 -13.15 -27.44
N ALA A 460 18.60 -13.14 -27.15
CA ALA A 460 17.64 -12.19 -27.71
C ALA A 460 17.79 -10.77 -27.13
N CYS A 461 18.09 -10.64 -25.83
CA CYS A 461 18.21 -9.36 -25.12
C CYS A 461 19.53 -8.63 -25.44
N LYS A 462 19.54 -7.78 -26.47
CA LYS A 462 20.77 -7.09 -26.94
C LYS A 462 21.33 -6.04 -25.95
N ALA A 463 20.49 -5.47 -25.11
CA ALA A 463 20.91 -4.53 -24.07
C ALA A 463 21.50 -5.22 -22.83
N LEU A 464 21.32 -6.55 -22.68
CA LEU A 464 21.75 -7.27 -21.49
C LEU A 464 23.27 -7.21 -21.34
N ARG A 465 23.75 -7.03 -20.11
CA ARG A 465 25.16 -6.96 -19.73
C ARG A 465 25.50 -7.89 -18.57
N ARG A 466 24.54 -8.14 -17.68
CA ARG A 466 24.68 -9.08 -16.57
C ARG A 466 23.51 -10.05 -16.55
N PHE A 467 23.84 -11.33 -16.45
CA PHE A 467 22.88 -12.40 -16.22
C PHE A 467 23.34 -13.24 -15.04
N GLU A 468 22.51 -13.35 -14.02
CA GLU A 468 22.81 -14.06 -12.78
C GLU A 468 21.78 -15.15 -12.51
N LEU A 469 22.26 -16.39 -12.31
CA LEU A 469 21.45 -17.53 -11.87
C LEU A 469 21.97 -18.05 -10.54
N ARG A 470 21.16 -17.88 -9.50
CA ARG A 470 21.46 -18.38 -8.15
C ARG A 470 20.60 -19.60 -7.84
N LYS A 471 21.02 -20.38 -6.84
CA LYS A 471 20.24 -21.50 -6.30
C LYS A 471 19.90 -22.63 -7.31
N CYS A 472 20.52 -22.64 -8.48
CA CYS A 472 20.25 -23.55 -9.59
C CYS A 472 20.81 -24.98 -9.42
N TYR A 473 20.34 -25.71 -8.41
CA TYR A 473 20.84 -27.06 -8.08
C TYR A 473 20.33 -28.18 -8.99
N ARG A 474 19.33 -27.92 -9.84
CA ARG A 474 18.71 -28.92 -10.73
C ARG A 474 19.15 -28.80 -12.19
N ILE A 475 20.00 -27.83 -12.52
CA ILE A 475 20.56 -27.68 -13.87
C ILE A 475 21.63 -28.77 -14.07
N GLY A 476 21.37 -29.68 -15.00
CA GLY A 476 22.28 -30.73 -15.43
C GLY A 476 23.13 -30.31 -16.64
N GLU A 477 23.69 -31.31 -17.32
CA GLU A 477 24.66 -31.05 -18.39
C GLU A 477 24.05 -30.32 -19.58
N ALA A 478 22.80 -30.61 -19.95
CA ALA A 478 22.16 -29.99 -21.10
C ALA A 478 21.94 -28.49 -20.87
N GLY A 479 21.46 -28.10 -19.69
CA GLY A 479 21.29 -26.70 -19.31
C GLY A 479 22.62 -25.97 -19.19
N VAL A 480 23.66 -26.61 -18.66
CA VAL A 480 25.02 -26.04 -18.66
C VAL A 480 25.50 -25.75 -20.08
N ARG A 481 25.36 -26.71 -21.00
CA ARG A 481 25.74 -26.53 -22.41
C ARG A 481 24.98 -25.38 -23.07
N ALA A 482 23.68 -25.26 -22.79
CA ALA A 482 22.85 -24.18 -23.30
C ALA A 482 23.30 -22.80 -22.79
N LEU A 483 23.56 -22.67 -21.48
CA LEU A 483 24.08 -21.44 -20.87
C LEU A 483 25.46 -21.07 -21.42
N ALA A 484 26.34 -22.04 -21.60
CA ALA A 484 27.65 -21.83 -22.18
C ALA A 484 27.59 -21.40 -23.66
N ALA A 485 26.73 -22.03 -24.45
CA ALA A 485 26.46 -21.63 -25.84
C ALA A 485 25.90 -20.21 -25.92
N ALA A 486 24.94 -19.86 -25.04
CA ALA A 486 24.41 -18.50 -24.95
C ALA A 486 25.48 -17.49 -24.55
N SER A 487 26.39 -17.83 -23.63
CA SER A 487 27.52 -16.95 -23.32
C SER A 487 28.34 -16.67 -24.56
N LYS A 488 28.73 -17.69 -25.33
CA LYS A 488 29.50 -17.51 -26.57
C LYS A 488 28.74 -16.65 -27.59
N ALA A 489 27.43 -16.85 -27.75
CA ALA A 489 26.58 -16.12 -28.68
C ALA A 489 26.26 -14.67 -28.24
N ALA A 490 26.30 -14.38 -26.93
CA ALA A 490 26.05 -13.06 -26.35
C ALA A 490 27.29 -12.56 -25.59
N PRO A 491 28.40 -12.24 -26.29
CA PRO A 491 29.67 -11.98 -25.64
C PRO A 491 29.71 -10.70 -24.78
N GLN A 492 28.73 -9.81 -24.95
CA GLN A 492 28.52 -8.61 -24.14
C GLN A 492 27.96 -8.90 -22.74
N VAL A 493 27.48 -10.13 -22.49
CA VAL A 493 26.84 -10.53 -21.23
C VAL A 493 27.85 -11.27 -20.35
N VAL A 494 28.02 -10.80 -19.13
CA VAL A 494 28.75 -11.50 -18.07
C VAL A 494 27.78 -12.42 -17.34
N PHE A 495 28.08 -13.71 -17.35
CA PHE A 495 27.28 -14.69 -16.61
C PHE A 495 27.86 -14.88 -15.21
N LYS A 496 26.97 -14.87 -14.22
CA LYS A 496 27.25 -15.28 -12.85
C LYS A 496 26.34 -16.44 -12.49
N ILE A 497 26.94 -17.56 -12.10
CA ILE A 497 26.16 -18.79 -11.85
C ILE A 497 26.52 -19.42 -10.51
N GLY A 498 25.54 -20.13 -9.95
CA GLY A 498 25.74 -20.93 -8.75
C GLY A 498 26.86 -21.96 -8.90
N GLN A 499 27.51 -22.29 -7.78
CA GLN A 499 28.67 -23.19 -7.75
C GLN A 499 28.39 -24.58 -8.36
N HIS A 500 27.15 -25.07 -8.25
CA HIS A 500 26.75 -26.36 -8.83
C HIS A 500 26.99 -26.37 -10.35
N VAL A 501 26.39 -25.40 -11.06
CA VAL A 501 26.52 -25.20 -12.50
C VAL A 501 27.98 -24.97 -12.89
N SER A 502 28.73 -24.21 -12.08
CA SER A 502 30.14 -23.92 -12.37
C SER A 502 31.00 -25.18 -12.33
N ARG A 503 30.84 -26.02 -11.31
CA ARG A 503 31.59 -27.30 -11.19
C ARG A 503 31.26 -28.26 -12.31
N LEU A 504 29.97 -28.37 -12.66
CA LEU A 504 29.54 -29.22 -13.76
C LEU A 504 30.17 -28.75 -15.07
N ALA A 505 30.25 -27.44 -15.28
CA ALA A 505 30.85 -26.92 -16.49
C ALA A 505 32.37 -27.04 -16.57
N ASP A 506 33.08 -26.98 -15.45
CA ASP A 506 34.51 -27.29 -15.40
C ASP A 506 34.76 -28.76 -15.79
N SER A 507 33.87 -29.67 -15.38
CA SER A 507 33.95 -31.09 -15.76
C SER A 507 33.70 -31.34 -17.26
N LEU A 508 32.98 -30.43 -17.93
CA LEU A 508 32.64 -30.50 -19.36
C LEU A 508 33.68 -29.79 -20.27
N HIS A 509 34.95 -29.70 -19.85
CA HIS A 509 36.05 -29.07 -20.60
C HIS A 509 35.94 -27.53 -20.77
N HIS A 510 35.68 -26.80 -19.67
CA HIS A 510 35.73 -25.33 -19.61
C HIS A 510 34.83 -24.60 -20.62
N GLU A 511 33.56 -24.98 -20.72
CA GLU A 511 32.64 -24.33 -21.68
C GLU A 511 32.37 -22.84 -21.39
N TRP A 512 32.74 -22.34 -20.20
CA TRP A 512 32.36 -21.03 -19.67
C TRP A 512 33.31 -19.88 -20.01
N GLY A 513 34.59 -20.15 -20.29
CA GLY A 513 35.61 -19.12 -20.50
C GLY A 513 35.86 -18.23 -19.27
N THR A 514 36.98 -17.48 -19.29
CA THR A 514 37.52 -16.77 -18.10
C THR A 514 36.72 -15.54 -17.64
N ARG A 515 35.76 -15.07 -18.45
CA ARG A 515 34.96 -13.87 -18.15
C ARG A 515 33.76 -14.13 -17.25
N ASN A 516 33.25 -15.36 -17.25
CA ASN A 516 32.11 -15.73 -16.43
C ASN A 516 32.60 -16.09 -15.03
N ARG A 517 31.76 -15.88 -14.01
CA ARG A 517 32.17 -16.06 -12.61
C ARG A 517 31.25 -17.04 -11.90
N ALA A 518 31.84 -17.94 -11.12
CA ALA A 518 31.13 -18.64 -10.07
C ALA A 518 30.72 -17.60 -9.00
N LEU A 519 29.53 -17.77 -8.44
CA LEU A 519 29.11 -16.98 -7.29
C LEU A 519 29.79 -17.48 -6.02
N ASP A 520 30.38 -16.55 -5.28
CA ASP A 520 30.87 -16.79 -3.91
C ASP A 520 29.67 -17.04 -3.00
N THR A 521 29.77 -18.03 -2.12
CA THR A 521 28.70 -18.43 -1.20
C THR A 521 28.28 -17.28 -0.29
N PHE A 522 26.99 -16.92 -0.30
CA PHE A 522 26.25 -16.41 0.84
C PHE A 522 24.83 -16.98 0.81
#